data_AF-A0A5E4JIE4-F1
#
_entry.id   AF-A0A5E4JIE4-F1
#
_cell.length_a   1.000
_cell.length_b   1.000
_cell.length_c   1.000
_cell.angle_alpha   90.00
_cell.angle_beta   90.00
_cell.angle_gamma   90.00
#
_symmetry.space_group_name_H-M   'P 1'
#
loop_
_entity.id
_entity.type
_entity.pdbx_description
1 polymer ?
#
loop_
_entity_poly.entity_id
_entity_poly.type
_entity_poly.pdbx_seq_one_letter_code
_entity_poly.pdbx_strand_id
1 'polypeptide(L)'
;MANCKNCKLELKPDWAYCPYCGKSIETKGPIEIITTANYAPAKKVYGRLREDHYAIMEKIKRESPNAYNPWTKEEEQQLTQLYNEGKQINEIATTLQRQQGGIKSRLKKIELIN
;
A
#
# COMPACT_ATOMS: atom_id res chain seq x y z
N MET A 1 -29.44 -28.53 -0.04
CA MET A 1 -28.11 -28.12 0.48
C MET A 1 -27.17 -28.00 -0.70
N ALA A 2 -26.32 -26.96 -0.74
CA ALA A 2 -25.39 -26.74 -1.84
C ALA A 2 -23.99 -27.19 -1.40
N ASN A 3 -23.20 -27.76 -2.30
CA ASN A 3 -21.82 -28.15 -2.01
C ASN A 3 -20.84 -27.26 -2.76
N CYS A 4 -19.71 -26.95 -2.15
CA CYS A 4 -18.68 -26.15 -2.80
C CYS A 4 -18.14 -26.89 -4.02
N LYS A 5 -18.17 -26.29 -5.22
CA LYS A 5 -17.61 -26.90 -6.43
C LYS A 5 -16.12 -27.27 -6.28
N ASN A 6 -15.39 -26.58 -5.40
CA ASN A 6 -13.96 -26.77 -5.18
C ASN A 6 -13.63 -27.84 -4.12
N CYS A 7 -14.06 -27.65 -2.87
CA CYS A 7 -13.72 -28.57 -1.78
C CYS A 7 -14.81 -29.61 -1.48
N LYS A 8 -15.94 -29.58 -2.19
CA LYS A 8 -17.09 -30.49 -2.07
C LYS A 8 -17.80 -30.51 -0.71
N LEU A 9 -17.31 -29.75 0.26
CA LEU A 9 -17.95 -29.58 1.57
C LEU A 9 -19.31 -28.89 1.44
N GLU A 10 -20.21 -29.25 2.34
CA GLU A 10 -21.56 -28.72 2.40
C GLU A 10 -21.53 -27.23 2.80
N LEU A 11 -22.33 -26.45 2.11
CA LEU A 11 -22.45 -25.00 2.26
C LEU A 11 -23.88 -24.64 2.60
N LYS A 12 -24.00 -23.60 3.42
CA LYS A 12 -25.29 -22.96 3.65
C LYS A 12 -25.71 -22.16 2.41
N PRO A 13 -27.02 -22.06 2.12
CA PRO A 13 -27.53 -21.38 0.92
C PRO A 13 -27.09 -19.92 0.75
N ASP A 14 -26.87 -19.20 1.86
CA ASP A 14 -26.60 -17.75 1.86
C ASP A 14 -25.11 -17.38 1.93
N TRP A 15 -24.21 -18.35 1.72
CA TRP A 15 -22.77 -18.08 1.73
C TRP A 15 -22.28 -17.62 0.36
N ALA A 16 -21.74 -16.39 0.30
CA ALA A 16 -21.10 -15.85 -0.91
C ALA A 16 -19.71 -16.44 -1.18
N TYR A 17 -19.07 -17.02 -0.16
CA TYR A 17 -17.75 -17.66 -0.23
C TYR A 17 -17.69 -18.91 0.65
N CYS A 18 -16.92 -19.91 0.23
CA CYS A 18 -16.70 -21.11 1.02
C CYS A 18 -15.69 -20.83 2.15
N PRO A 19 -16.04 -21.00 3.43
CA PRO A 19 -15.12 -20.71 4.54
C PRO A 19 -13.95 -21.69 4.64
N TYR A 20 -14.05 -22.86 4.02
CA TYR A 20 -13.03 -23.91 4.10
C TYR A 20 -11.94 -23.77 3.04
N CYS A 21 -12.22 -23.13 1.90
CA CYS A 21 -11.24 -22.99 0.81
C CYS A 21 -11.16 -21.59 0.21
N GLY A 22 -11.97 -20.63 0.68
CA GLY A 22 -11.92 -19.22 0.27
C GLY A 22 -12.44 -18.90 -1.13
N LYS A 23 -12.97 -19.86 -1.90
CA LYS A 23 -13.50 -19.60 -3.25
C LYS A 23 -14.93 -19.06 -3.22
N SER A 24 -15.24 -18.15 -4.14
CA SER A 24 -16.59 -17.60 -4.33
C SER A 24 -17.56 -18.68 -4.82
N ILE A 25 -18.81 -18.58 -4.35
CA ILE A 25 -19.90 -19.48 -4.76
C ILE A 25 -20.77 -18.69 -5.74
N GLU A 26 -20.87 -19.15 -6.98
CA GLU A 26 -21.59 -18.47 -8.06
C GLU A 26 -23.11 -18.57 -7.88
N THR A 27 -23.70 -17.83 -6.95
CA THR A 27 -25.17 -17.69 -6.90
C THR A 27 -25.60 -16.55 -7.82
N LYS A 28 -26.08 -16.91 -9.02
CA LYS A 28 -26.79 -15.98 -9.92
C LYS A 28 -28.17 -15.65 -9.32
N GLY A 29 -28.22 -14.73 -8.37
CA GLY A 29 -29.44 -14.01 -8.01
C GLY A 29 -29.67 -12.83 -8.96
N PRO A 30 -30.90 -12.32 -9.11
CA PRO A 30 -31.20 -11.26 -10.07
C PRO A 30 -30.34 -10.03 -9.75
N ILE A 31 -29.56 -9.60 -10.73
CA ILE A 31 -28.89 -8.30 -10.70
C ILE A 31 -30.00 -7.27 -10.90
N GLU A 32 -30.57 -6.75 -9.82
CA GLU A 32 -31.30 -5.49 -9.92
C GLU A 32 -30.30 -4.41 -10.30
N ILE A 33 -30.49 -3.86 -11.50
CA ILE A 33 -29.74 -2.71 -11.99
C ILE A 33 -30.11 -1.54 -11.09
N ILE A 34 -29.29 -1.34 -10.07
CA ILE A 34 -29.32 -0.20 -9.18
C ILE A 34 -29.12 1.07 -10.00
N THR A 35 -30.25 1.71 -10.32
CA THR A 35 -30.29 3.09 -10.78
C THR A 35 -29.63 3.95 -9.72
N THR A 36 -28.83 4.90 -10.16
CA THR A 36 -27.81 5.62 -9.38
C THR A 36 -28.34 6.49 -8.23
N ALA A 37 -29.62 6.39 -7.87
CA ALA A 37 -30.25 7.22 -6.85
C ALA A 37 -30.22 6.63 -5.42
N ASN A 38 -30.04 5.31 -5.23
CA ASN A 38 -30.20 4.66 -3.91
C ASN A 38 -29.07 3.69 -3.52
N TYR A 39 -27.89 3.79 -4.13
CA TYR A 39 -26.73 3.01 -3.71
C TYR A 39 -25.98 3.74 -2.58
N ALA A 40 -26.28 3.39 -1.33
CA ALA A 40 -25.38 3.69 -0.22
C ALA A 40 -24.33 2.57 -0.13
N PRO A 41 -23.07 2.76 -0.55
CA PRO A 41 -22.07 1.72 -0.41
C PRO A 41 -21.67 1.61 1.06
N ALA A 42 -22.19 0.59 1.75
CA ALA A 42 -21.61 0.08 2.98
C ALA A 42 -20.25 -0.58 2.66
N LYS A 43 -19.21 0.24 2.49
CA LYS A 43 -17.82 -0.21 2.46
C LYS A 43 -17.05 0.55 3.52
N LYS A 44 -16.38 -0.24 4.38
CA LYS A 44 -15.39 0.21 5.35
C LYS A 44 -14.51 1.32 4.75
N VAL A 45 -14.34 2.35 5.56
CA VAL A 45 -13.67 3.62 5.31
C VAL A 45 -12.20 3.41 4.91
N TYR A 46 -11.92 3.08 3.65
CA TYR A 46 -10.66 3.47 3.02
C TYR A 46 -10.82 4.91 2.54
N GLY A 47 -10.88 5.82 3.53
CA GLY A 47 -11.10 7.23 3.33
C GLY A 47 -9.90 7.90 2.68
N ARG A 48 -9.97 8.09 1.36
CA ARG A 48 -9.67 9.34 0.65
C ARG A 48 -9.81 9.07 -0.83
N LEU A 49 -10.63 9.87 -1.51
CA LEU A 49 -10.53 10.01 -2.96
C LEU A 49 -9.07 10.34 -3.26
N ARG A 50 -8.36 9.43 -3.94
CA ARG A 50 -6.95 9.62 -4.29
C ARG A 50 -6.86 10.86 -5.15
N GLU A 51 -6.16 11.89 -4.68
CA GLU A 51 -5.52 12.85 -5.59
C GLU A 51 -4.88 12.07 -6.72
N ASP A 52 -4.97 12.60 -7.96
CA ASP A 52 -4.41 11.95 -9.14
C ASP A 52 -2.99 11.48 -8.81
N HIS A 53 -2.80 10.16 -8.86
CA HIS A 53 -1.53 9.52 -8.54
C HIS A 53 -0.37 10.18 -9.28
N TYR A 54 -0.62 10.67 -10.49
CA TYR A 54 0.34 11.42 -11.28
C TYR A 54 0.75 12.75 -10.63
N ALA A 55 -0.21 13.55 -10.15
CA ALA A 55 0.04 14.81 -9.46
C ALA A 55 0.84 14.62 -8.16
N ILE A 56 0.56 13.54 -7.42
CA ILE A 56 1.31 13.18 -6.20
C ILE A 56 2.76 12.85 -6.56
N MET A 57 2.98 12.02 -7.59
CA MET A 57 4.33 11.65 -8.03
C MET A 57 5.12 12.86 -8.53
N GLU A 58 4.47 13.78 -9.24
CA GLU A 58 5.11 15.02 -9.70
C GLU A 58 5.54 15.90 -8.53
N LYS A 59 4.68 16.07 -7.52
CA LYS A 59 5.01 16.80 -6.30
C LYS A 59 6.20 16.19 -5.58
N ILE A 60 6.22 14.85 -5.43
CA ILE A 60 7.33 14.13 -4.81
C ILE A 60 8.62 14.34 -5.60
N LYS A 61 8.57 14.25 -6.93
CA LYS A 61 9.76 14.43 -7.78
C LYS A 61 10.32 15.85 -7.67
N ARG A 62 9.46 16.85 -7.49
CA ARG A 62 9.83 18.25 -7.29
C ARG A 62 10.51 18.48 -5.93
N GLU A 63 9.96 17.91 -4.86
CA GLU A 63 10.45 18.09 -3.49
C GLU A 63 11.64 17.18 -3.14
N SER A 64 11.71 16.00 -3.76
CA SER A 64 12.76 15.00 -3.54
C SER A 64 13.11 14.30 -4.86
N PRO A 65 13.95 14.93 -5.68
CA PRO A 65 14.38 14.38 -6.98
C PRO A 65 14.89 12.94 -6.93
N ASN A 66 15.52 12.53 -5.82
CA ASN A 66 16.07 11.20 -5.64
C ASN A 66 15.11 10.23 -4.92
N ALA A 67 13.87 10.65 -4.65
CA ALA A 67 12.85 9.76 -4.11
C ALA A 67 12.61 8.57 -5.05
N TYR A 68 12.53 7.38 -4.46
CA TYR A 68 12.33 6.09 -5.15
C TYR A 68 13.43 5.66 -6.12
N ASN A 69 14.46 6.47 -6.36
CA ASN A 69 15.65 6.02 -7.09
C ASN A 69 16.35 4.90 -6.30
N PRO A 70 17.01 3.94 -6.99
CA PRO A 70 17.93 3.01 -6.36
C PRO A 70 18.96 3.75 -5.51
N TRP A 71 19.39 3.16 -4.39
CA TRP A 71 20.46 3.72 -3.57
C TRP A 71 21.82 3.34 -4.17
N THR A 72 22.69 4.32 -4.39
CA THR A 72 24.09 4.04 -4.75
C THR A 72 24.94 3.80 -3.50
N LYS A 73 26.12 3.22 -3.70
CA LYS A 73 27.06 2.98 -2.58
C LYS A 73 27.55 4.28 -1.97
N GLU A 74 27.74 5.31 -2.80
CA GLU A 74 28.18 6.64 -2.39
C GLU A 74 27.09 7.32 -1.55
N GLU A 75 25.81 7.21 -1.93
CA GLU A 75 24.70 7.72 -1.12
C GLU A 75 24.57 6.98 0.22
N GLU A 76 24.78 5.67 0.25
CA GLU A 76 24.78 4.89 1.50
C GLU A 76 25.95 5.27 2.43
N GLN A 77 27.13 5.55 1.87
CA GLN A 77 28.28 6.06 2.61
C GLN A 77 27.99 7.45 3.19
N GLN A 78 27.45 8.37 2.38
CA GLN A 78 27.06 9.71 2.85
C GLN A 78 25.97 9.64 3.92
N LEU A 79 24.97 8.77 3.74
CA LEU A 79 23.93 8.53 4.73
C LEU A 79 24.52 8.08 6.08
N THR A 80 25.43 7.10 6.03
CA THR A 80 26.09 6.55 7.22
C THR A 80 26.91 7.62 7.93
N GLN A 81 27.69 8.39 7.17
CA GLN A 81 28.50 9.48 7.72
C GLN A 81 27.63 10.53 8.41
N LEU A 82 26.61 11.07 7.72
CA LEU A 82 25.74 12.10 8.28
C LEU A 82 24.99 11.60 9.52
N TYR A 83 24.56 10.34 9.53
CA TYR A 83 23.92 9.74 10.69
C TYR A 83 24.89 9.62 11.88
N ASN A 84 26.13 9.18 11.64
CA ASN A 84 27.17 9.08 12.68
C ASN A 84 27.62 10.45 13.19
N GLU A 85 27.52 11.50 12.37
CA GLU A 85 27.71 12.90 12.79
C GLU A 85 26.55 13.43 13.66
N GLY A 86 25.51 12.62 13.91
CA GLY A 86 24.37 12.98 14.74
C GLY A 86 23.35 13.88 14.05
N LYS A 87 23.39 13.99 12.71
CA LYS A 87 22.39 14.76 11.95
C LYS A 87 21.01 14.15 12.09
N GLN A 88 19.99 15.00 12.15
CA GLN A 88 18.61 14.52 12.22
C GLN A 88 18.15 13.98 10.85
N ILE A 89 17.21 13.05 10.87
CA ILE A 89 16.69 12.37 9.66
C ILE A 89 16.14 13.37 8.62
N ASN A 90 15.55 14.47 9.07
CA ASN A 90 15.05 15.54 8.18
C ASN A 90 16.21 16.27 7.47
N GLU A 91 17.30 16.58 8.18
CA GLU A 91 18.48 17.22 7.60
C GLU A 91 19.12 16.30 6.55
N ILE A 92 19.30 15.02 6.90
CA ILE A 92 19.84 14.00 5.98
C ILE A 92 18.95 13.84 4.73
N ALA A 93 17.62 13.83 4.92
CA ALA A 93 16.66 13.76 3.83
C ALA A 93 16.80 14.94 2.86
N THR A 94 16.95 16.16 3.38
CA THR A 94 17.20 17.36 2.56
C THR A 94 18.54 17.27 1.82
N THR A 95 19.62 16.86 2.50
CA THR A 95 20.96 16.76 1.90
C THR A 95 21.00 15.75 0.75
N LEU A 96 20.40 14.57 0.95
CA LEU A 96 20.38 13.51 -0.08
C LEU A 96 19.24 13.68 -1.10
N GLN A 97 18.40 14.72 -0.94
CA GLN A 97 17.22 14.97 -1.76
C GLN A 97 16.26 13.78 -1.83
N ARG A 98 16.10 13.07 -0.70
CA ARG A 98 15.27 11.88 -0.53
C ARG A 98 14.22 12.11 0.56
N GLN A 99 13.16 11.32 0.55
CA GLN A 99 12.14 11.38 1.60
C GLN A 99 12.62 10.76 2.91
N GLN A 100 12.19 11.31 4.05
CA GLN A 100 12.51 10.80 5.39
C GLN A 100 12.18 9.32 5.57
N GLY A 101 11.08 8.84 4.99
CA GLY A 101 10.71 7.41 5.01
C GLY A 101 11.74 6.53 4.29
N GLY A 102 12.30 7.02 3.18
CA GLY A 102 13.40 6.37 2.47
C GLY A 102 14.68 6.33 3.28
N ILE A 103 15.03 7.41 3.98
CA ILE A 103 16.17 7.47 4.90
C ILE A 103 16.01 6.43 6.02
N LYS A 104 14.87 6.42 6.73
CA LYS A 104 14.58 5.45 7.81
C LYS A 104 14.68 4.01 7.32
N SER A 105 14.01 3.70 6.20
CA SER A 105 14.03 2.37 5.61
C SER A 105 15.45 1.93 5.26
N ARG A 106 16.26 2.84 4.71
CA ARG A 106 17.65 2.54 4.38
C ARG A 106 18.51 2.33 5.61
N LEU A 107 18.44 3.22 6.61
CA LEU A 107 19.17 3.09 7.88
C LEU A 107 18.87 1.75 8.57
N LYS A 108 17.60 1.30 8.53
CA LYS A 108 17.21 -0.01 9.06
C LYS A 108 17.82 -1.16 8.26
N LYS A 109 17.86 -1.03 6.93
CA LYS A 109 18.45 -2.04 6.04
C LYS A 109 19.96 -2.19 6.22
N ILE A 110 20.67 -1.12 6.60
CA ILE A 110 22.10 -1.14 6.93
C ILE A 110 22.35 -1.27 8.44
N GLU A 111 21.33 -1.65 9.21
CA GLU A 111 21.40 -1.98 10.65
C GLU A 111 21.88 -0.86 11.58
N LEU A 112 21.81 0.41 11.15
CA LEU A 112 22.12 1.55 12.01
C LEU A 112 20.97 1.92 12.96
N ILE A 113 19.74 1.51 12.63
CA ILE A 113 18.54 1.64 13.47
C ILE A 113 17.70 0.37 13.39
N ASN A 114 16.86 0.13 14.40
CA ASN A 114 15.95 -1.02 14.47
C ASN A 114 14.49 -0.63 14.22
#